data_AF-A0A8T1VJP4-F1
#
_entry.id   AF-A0A8T1VJP4-F1
#
_cell.length_a   1.000
_cell.length_b   1.000
_cell.length_c   1.000
_cell.angle_alpha   90.00
_cell.angle_beta   90.00
_cell.angle_gamma   90.00
#
_symmetry.space_group_name_H-M   'P 1'
#
loop_
_entity.id
_entity.type
_entity.pdbx_description
1 polymer ?
#
loop_
_entity_poly.entity_id
_entity_poly.type
_entity_poly.pdbx_seq_one_letter_code
_entity_poly.pdbx_strand_id
1 'polypeptide(L)'
;MTSVSAINDLFLDPSLTITTSIQCDTVLGEVPGWTEEDAKKWKKEQHRANMVAFRLKKKQKKQKLKGEHRRLEKEMEELSKRVHDVAAKREVSGVEGVSRALQELVVEREALSKQNLALREEITRHQELQKALMETEEETEAATLLPSDEKDGWRVHFPTDAPSFHFYPYTQDEYEAEMQSFDEELSSSVAKMSLVGTFLGWNVYRAPLTVSQTDGTSILARARFSKRLRCPLDVHLQVSATKQKDLSPVIVTPIGWGLKDRPAINTQMLQQFDQDSFLFVHNIPGEVNLRYLFQLRRAEWKLLNGRRKLTFSMNIVDSDANRRSREAEGPQDNVEWFTEGGLHVSLMEVDDNFIDVVSDHWVSCRSALHAEHMMVQWAQVAIWWEQKTVPSSLLVGRSSEVFDDSEAVVV
;
A
#
# COMPACT_ATOMS: atom_id res chain seq x y z
N MET A 1 -44.46 1.83 -5.24
CA MET A 1 -44.34 2.24 -3.82
C MET A 1 -44.35 1.00 -2.94
N THR A 2 -43.16 0.53 -2.53
CA THR A 2 -42.83 -0.08 -1.23
C THR A 2 -41.33 -0.47 -1.27
N SER A 3 -40.51 0.32 -0.55
CA SER A 3 -39.27 -0.02 0.20
C SER A 3 -38.30 -1.05 -0.42
N VAL A 4 -37.06 -0.76 -0.87
CA VAL A 4 -35.88 -0.12 -0.21
C VAL A 4 -35.64 -0.58 1.23
N SER A 5 -35.15 -1.82 1.42
CA SER A 5 -34.32 -2.24 2.58
C SER A 5 -34.14 -3.77 2.61
N ALA A 6 -33.16 -4.35 1.88
CA ALA A 6 -32.82 -5.77 2.07
C ALA A 6 -31.47 -6.24 1.46
N ILE A 7 -30.47 -5.39 1.22
CA ILE A 7 -29.16 -5.85 0.67
C ILE A 7 -27.96 -5.23 1.40
N ASN A 8 -28.06 -5.05 2.73
CA ASN A 8 -26.93 -4.57 3.54
C ASN A 8 -26.45 -5.53 4.65
N ASP A 9 -26.95 -6.77 4.73
CA ASP A 9 -26.64 -7.66 5.88
C ASP A 9 -25.81 -8.92 5.53
N LEU A 10 -24.82 -8.84 4.63
CA LEU A 10 -23.94 -9.99 4.37
C LEU A 10 -22.44 -9.77 4.57
N PHE A 11 -22.01 -8.63 5.08
CA PHE A 11 -20.64 -8.44 5.53
C PHE A 11 -20.62 -7.71 6.86
N LEU A 12 -20.73 -8.50 7.94
CA LEU A 12 -20.20 -8.30 9.29
C LEU A 12 -20.97 -9.26 10.20
N ASP A 13 -20.48 -10.50 10.33
CA ASP A 13 -20.90 -11.36 11.43
C ASP A 13 -20.11 -10.90 12.69
N PRO A 14 -20.78 -10.32 13.72
CA PRO A 14 -20.11 -9.85 14.93
C PRO A 14 -19.51 -10.99 15.76
N SER A 15 -19.70 -12.26 15.36
CA SER A 15 -19.13 -13.42 16.04
C SER A 15 -17.65 -13.69 15.75
N LEU A 16 -17.00 -12.84 14.95
CA LEU A 16 -15.55 -12.81 14.75
C LEU A 16 -14.83 -11.72 15.56
N THR A 17 -15.54 -11.05 16.47
CA THR A 17 -14.87 -10.29 17.53
C THR A 17 -14.10 -11.28 18.40
N ILE A 18 -12.77 -11.15 18.46
CA ILE A 18 -12.00 -11.70 19.57
C ILE A 18 -12.43 -10.89 20.79
N THR A 19 -13.55 -11.27 21.40
CA THR A 19 -13.73 -11.00 22.81
C THR A 19 -12.72 -11.90 23.49
N THR A 20 -11.52 -11.39 23.74
CA THR A 20 -10.78 -11.77 24.94
C THR A 20 -11.68 -11.40 26.10
N SER A 21 -12.65 -12.26 26.37
CA SER A 21 -13.35 -12.32 27.65
C SER A 21 -12.25 -12.66 28.65
N ILE A 22 -11.65 -11.60 29.20
CA ILE A 22 -11.07 -11.61 30.53
C ILE A 22 -12.28 -11.80 31.45
N GLN A 23 -12.74 -13.03 31.55
CA GLN A 23 -13.72 -13.44 32.55
C GLN A 23 -13.29 -14.81 33.08
N CYS A 24 -12.10 -14.83 33.65
CA CYS A 24 -11.69 -15.76 34.70
C CYS A 24 -10.81 -15.04 35.72
N ASP A 25 -11.16 -13.80 36.08
CA ASP A 25 -10.91 -13.36 37.44
C ASP A 25 -12.16 -13.73 38.22
N THR A 26 -11.99 -14.40 39.37
CA THR A 26 -13.04 -15.00 40.22
C THR A 26 -13.43 -16.45 39.89
N VAL A 27 -12.48 -17.39 40.00
CA VAL A 27 -12.55 -18.54 40.93
C VAL A 27 -11.11 -19.07 41.12
N LEU A 28 -10.28 -18.32 41.84
CA LEU A 28 -9.20 -18.94 42.62
C LEU A 28 -9.56 -18.76 44.09
N GLY A 29 -10.65 -19.42 44.48
CA GLY A 29 -10.73 -19.91 45.84
C GLY A 29 -9.56 -20.87 46.01
N GLU A 30 -8.71 -20.56 46.97
CA GLU A 30 -7.49 -21.28 47.34
C GLU A 30 -7.71 -22.80 47.30
N VAL A 31 -7.22 -23.45 46.23
CA VAL A 31 -6.96 -24.89 46.25
C VAL A 31 -5.53 -25.03 46.77
N PRO A 32 -5.31 -25.58 47.98
CA PRO A 32 -3.96 -25.66 48.54
C PRO A 32 -3.10 -26.59 47.67
N GLY A 33 -1.98 -26.07 47.15
CA GLY A 33 -0.93 -26.88 46.51
C GLY A 33 -0.68 -26.66 45.01
N TRP A 34 -1.30 -25.68 44.35
CA TRP A 34 -0.99 -25.35 42.95
C TRP A 34 0.25 -24.45 42.83
N THR A 35 1.29 -24.91 42.14
CA THR A 35 2.46 -24.09 41.81
C THR A 35 2.24 -23.26 40.54
N GLU A 36 3.06 -22.22 40.33
CA GLU A 36 3.00 -21.39 39.12
C GLU A 36 3.25 -22.21 37.84
N GLU A 37 3.99 -23.32 37.96
CA GLU A 37 4.23 -24.27 36.88
C GLU A 37 2.99 -25.08 36.52
N ASP A 38 2.18 -25.45 37.53
CA ASP A 38 0.90 -26.15 37.33
C ASP A 38 -0.11 -25.26 36.61
N ALA A 39 -0.16 -23.97 36.96
CA ALA A 39 -0.99 -22.98 36.26
C ALA A 39 -0.57 -22.79 34.79
N LYS A 40 0.74 -22.78 34.50
CA LYS A 40 1.27 -22.72 33.12
C LYS A 40 0.94 -23.98 32.33
N LYS A 41 1.02 -25.16 32.96
CA LYS A 41 0.69 -26.45 32.34
C LYS A 41 -0.81 -26.55 32.02
N TRP A 42 -1.66 -26.12 32.95
CA TRP A 42 -3.11 -26.03 32.75
C TRP A 42 -3.49 -25.11 31.58
N LYS A 43 -2.91 -23.91 31.51
CA LYS A 43 -3.14 -22.96 30.40
C LYS A 43 -2.72 -23.54 29.04
N LYS A 44 -1.60 -24.26 28.97
CA LYS A 44 -1.15 -24.95 27.75
C LYS A 44 -2.13 -26.03 27.31
N GLU A 45 -2.67 -26.80 28.25
CA GLU A 45 -3.63 -27.87 27.95
C GLU A 45 -4.97 -27.30 27.48
N GLN A 46 -5.45 -26.23 28.12
CA GLN A 46 -6.66 -25.51 27.70
C GLN A 46 -6.49 -24.89 26.31
N HIS A 47 -5.32 -24.31 26.01
CA HIS A 47 -5.00 -23.81 24.68
C HIS A 47 -5.02 -24.94 23.63
N ARG A 48 -4.46 -26.11 23.93
CA ARG A 48 -4.50 -27.28 23.03
C ARG A 48 -5.93 -27.73 22.74
N ALA A 49 -6.77 -27.85 23.78
CA ALA A 49 -8.18 -28.21 23.63
C ALA A 49 -8.94 -27.19 22.75
N ASN A 50 -8.73 -25.90 22.99
CA ASN A 50 -9.34 -24.82 22.20
C ASN A 50 -8.90 -24.86 20.73
N MET A 51 -7.62 -25.13 20.46
CA MET A 51 -7.09 -25.24 19.10
C MET A 51 -7.66 -26.45 18.36
N VAL A 52 -7.89 -27.57 19.04
CA VAL A 52 -8.56 -28.75 18.45
C VAL A 52 -10.02 -28.43 18.13
N ALA A 53 -10.76 -27.80 19.06
CA ALA A 53 -12.14 -27.40 18.84
C ALA A 53 -12.27 -26.40 17.66
N PHE A 54 -11.36 -25.43 17.58
CA PHE A 54 -11.28 -24.48 16.47
C PHE A 54 -11.06 -25.20 15.12
N ARG A 55 -10.10 -26.12 15.05
CA ARG A 55 -9.81 -26.90 13.84
C ARG A 55 -11.01 -27.73 13.41
N LEU A 56 -11.72 -28.33 14.35
CA LEU A 56 -12.93 -29.12 14.08
C LEU A 56 -14.06 -28.24 13.53
N LYS A 57 -14.32 -27.09 14.18
CA LYS A 57 -15.34 -26.12 13.74
C LYS A 57 -15.03 -25.58 12.34
N LYS A 58 -13.75 -25.30 12.04
CA LYS A 58 -13.30 -24.88 10.71
C LYS A 58 -13.52 -25.98 9.66
N LYS A 59 -13.22 -27.24 10.00
CA LYS A 59 -13.47 -28.40 9.13
C LYS A 59 -14.95 -28.60 8.83
N GLN A 60 -15.82 -28.50 9.84
CA GLN A 60 -17.27 -28.58 9.69
C GLN A 60 -17.83 -27.46 8.81
N LYS A 61 -17.40 -26.20 9.02
CA LYS A 61 -17.80 -25.08 8.14
C LYS A 61 -17.40 -25.32 6.69
N LYS A 62 -16.17 -25.81 6.45
CA LYS A 62 -15.69 -26.15 5.10
C LYS A 62 -16.52 -27.27 4.45
N GLN A 63 -16.92 -28.28 5.22
CA GLN A 63 -17.80 -29.35 4.72
C GLN A 63 -19.21 -28.83 4.40
N LYS A 64 -19.78 -27.96 5.25
CA LYS A 64 -21.08 -27.33 5.00
C LYS A 64 -21.07 -26.51 3.71
N LEU A 65 -20.05 -25.68 3.51
CA LEU A 65 -19.85 -24.90 2.28
C LEU A 65 -19.74 -25.79 1.03
N LYS A 66 -19.00 -26.90 1.11
CA LYS A 66 -18.94 -27.87 0.01
C LYS A 66 -20.29 -28.54 -0.27
N GLY A 67 -21.08 -28.81 0.76
CA GLY A 67 -22.44 -29.35 0.62
C GLY A 67 -23.37 -28.37 -0.08
N GLU A 68 -23.37 -27.11 0.35
CA GLU A 68 -24.14 -26.03 -0.28
C GLU A 68 -23.74 -25.80 -1.73
N HIS A 69 -22.44 -25.77 -2.04
CA HIS A 69 -21.98 -25.64 -3.41
C HIS A 69 -22.53 -26.76 -4.30
N ARG A 70 -22.43 -28.03 -3.86
CA ARG A 70 -22.98 -29.16 -4.63
C ARG A 70 -24.49 -29.06 -4.83
N ARG A 71 -25.21 -28.54 -3.83
CA ARG A 71 -26.65 -28.31 -3.91
C ARG A 71 -26.99 -27.25 -4.96
N LEU A 72 -26.34 -26.10 -4.87
CA LEU A 72 -26.53 -24.99 -5.81
C LEU A 72 -26.14 -25.37 -7.25
N GLU A 73 -25.09 -26.17 -7.41
CA GLU A 73 -24.67 -26.69 -8.72
C GLU A 73 -25.72 -27.59 -9.35
N LYS A 74 -26.35 -28.47 -8.56
CA LYS A 74 -27.49 -29.28 -9.01
C LYS A 74 -28.71 -28.42 -9.35
N GLU A 75 -29.04 -27.46 -8.50
CA GLU A 75 -30.17 -26.54 -8.75
C GLU A 75 -29.96 -25.74 -10.05
N MET A 76 -28.74 -25.27 -10.30
CA MET A 76 -28.34 -24.59 -11.53
C MET A 76 -28.49 -25.52 -12.74
N GLU A 77 -28.01 -26.76 -12.66
CA GLU A 77 -28.09 -27.70 -13.77
C GLU A 77 -29.54 -28.09 -14.10
N GLU A 78 -30.40 -28.23 -13.08
CA GLU A 78 -31.85 -28.43 -13.26
C GLU A 78 -32.53 -27.21 -13.87
N LEU A 79 -32.12 -25.99 -13.49
CA LEU A 79 -32.63 -24.76 -14.10
C LEU A 79 -32.20 -24.65 -15.56
N SER A 80 -30.93 -24.94 -15.87
CA SER A 80 -30.40 -24.96 -17.24
C SER A 80 -31.15 -25.96 -18.11
N LYS A 81 -31.40 -27.18 -17.62
CA LYS A 81 -32.21 -28.18 -18.33
C LYS A 81 -33.62 -27.68 -18.60
N ARG A 82 -34.29 -27.10 -17.59
CA ARG A 82 -35.63 -26.50 -17.77
C ARG A 82 -35.66 -25.38 -18.80
N VAL A 83 -34.67 -24.49 -18.79
CA VAL A 83 -34.54 -23.40 -19.77
C VAL A 83 -34.30 -23.97 -21.17
N HIS A 84 -33.47 -25.01 -21.30
CA HIS A 84 -33.19 -25.65 -22.58
C HIS A 84 -34.41 -26.40 -23.13
N ASP A 85 -35.16 -27.10 -22.28
CA ASP A 85 -36.41 -27.77 -22.66
C ASP A 85 -37.50 -26.76 -23.08
N VAL A 86 -37.58 -25.60 -22.42
CA VAL A 86 -38.49 -24.51 -22.78
C VAL A 86 -38.07 -23.85 -24.10
N ALA A 87 -36.76 -23.70 -24.34
CA ALA A 87 -36.23 -23.19 -25.61
C ALA A 87 -36.50 -24.16 -26.78
N ALA A 88 -36.25 -25.46 -26.59
CA ALA A 88 -36.53 -26.50 -27.58
C ALA A 88 -38.02 -26.61 -27.93
N LYS A 89 -38.92 -26.36 -26.97
CA LYS A 89 -40.38 -26.30 -27.23
C LYS A 89 -40.82 -25.02 -27.95
N ARG A 90 -40.00 -23.94 -27.94
CA ARG A 90 -40.28 -22.64 -28.56
C ARG A 90 -39.75 -22.53 -30.00
N GLU A 91 -38.84 -23.40 -30.43
CA GLU A 91 -38.36 -23.46 -31.82
C GLU A 91 -39.45 -23.80 -32.85
N VAL A 92 -40.60 -24.32 -32.40
CA VAL A 92 -41.79 -24.52 -33.25
C VAL A 92 -42.50 -23.19 -33.60
N SER A 93 -42.16 -22.08 -32.93
CA SER A 93 -42.77 -20.76 -33.18
C SER A 93 -41.74 -19.64 -33.18
N GLY A 94 -40.89 -19.51 -34.22
CA GLY A 94 -40.25 -18.23 -34.63
C GLY A 94 -39.51 -17.35 -33.60
N VAL A 95 -39.04 -17.88 -32.47
CA VAL A 95 -38.49 -17.11 -31.32
C VAL A 95 -36.94 -17.03 -31.33
N GLU A 96 -36.26 -17.39 -32.42
CA GLU A 96 -34.79 -17.34 -32.53
C GLU A 96 -34.18 -15.94 -32.26
N GLY A 97 -34.86 -14.87 -32.68
CA GLY A 97 -34.37 -13.50 -32.48
C GLY A 97 -34.33 -13.04 -31.02
N VAL A 98 -35.29 -13.50 -30.19
CA VAL A 98 -35.37 -13.15 -28.77
C VAL A 98 -34.32 -13.92 -27.96
N SER A 99 -34.05 -15.17 -28.33
CA SER A 99 -33.02 -15.99 -27.67
C SER A 99 -31.62 -15.42 -27.90
N ARG A 100 -31.32 -14.96 -29.12
CA ARG A 100 -30.03 -14.33 -29.45
C ARG A 100 -29.84 -13.00 -28.72
N ALA A 101 -30.87 -12.14 -28.70
CA ALA A 101 -30.83 -10.88 -27.97
C ALA A 101 -30.64 -11.08 -26.45
N LEU A 102 -31.24 -12.13 -25.88
CA LEU A 102 -31.05 -12.48 -24.47
C LEU A 102 -29.61 -12.93 -24.17
N GLN A 103 -28.99 -13.73 -25.07
CA GLN A 103 -27.59 -14.15 -24.94
C GLN A 103 -26.63 -12.95 -25.01
N GLU A 104 -26.85 -12.04 -25.95
CA GLU A 104 -26.06 -10.81 -26.08
C GLU A 104 -26.17 -9.94 -24.82
N LEU A 105 -27.38 -9.77 -24.28
CA LEU A 105 -27.61 -9.05 -23.02
C LEU A 105 -26.95 -9.71 -21.81
N VAL A 106 -26.89 -11.05 -21.75
CA VAL A 106 -26.19 -11.76 -20.67
C VAL A 106 -24.68 -11.53 -20.76
N VAL A 107 -24.11 -11.61 -21.96
CA VAL A 107 -22.68 -11.32 -22.18
C VAL A 107 -22.34 -9.88 -21.82
N GLU A 108 -23.18 -8.93 -22.25
CA GLU A 108 -23.01 -7.52 -21.91
C GLU A 108 -23.12 -7.28 -20.40
N ARG A 109 -24.13 -7.89 -19.74
CA ARG A 109 -24.28 -7.82 -18.28
C ARG A 109 -23.06 -8.38 -17.56
N GLU A 110 -22.51 -9.50 -18.01
CA GLU A 110 -21.30 -10.07 -17.42
C GLU A 110 -20.08 -9.16 -17.62
N ALA A 111 -19.93 -8.57 -18.81
CA ALA A 111 -18.87 -7.60 -19.08
C ALA A 111 -18.99 -6.37 -18.16
N LEU A 112 -20.20 -5.80 -18.04
CA LEU A 112 -20.49 -4.68 -17.15
C LEU A 112 -20.31 -5.07 -15.67
N SER A 113 -20.65 -6.28 -15.27
CA SER A 113 -20.44 -6.75 -13.90
C SER A 113 -18.96 -6.85 -13.57
N LYS A 114 -18.12 -7.32 -14.50
CA LYS A 114 -16.66 -7.36 -14.34
C LYS A 114 -16.08 -5.96 -14.26
N GLN A 115 -16.52 -5.03 -15.11
CA GLN A 115 -16.10 -3.62 -15.06
C GLN A 115 -16.51 -2.95 -13.75
N ASN A 116 -17.76 -3.15 -13.30
CA ASN A 116 -18.23 -2.59 -12.03
C ASN A 116 -17.46 -3.15 -10.83
N LEU A 117 -17.07 -4.43 -10.85
CA LEU A 117 -16.23 -5.01 -9.80
C LEU A 117 -14.86 -4.34 -9.78
N ALA A 118 -14.19 -4.24 -10.94
CA ALA A 118 -12.88 -3.59 -11.06
C ALA A 118 -12.92 -2.12 -10.59
N LEU A 119 -13.96 -1.37 -10.97
CA LEU A 119 -14.15 0.01 -10.52
C LEU A 119 -14.36 0.11 -9.01
N ARG A 120 -15.11 -0.83 -8.41
CA ARG A 120 -15.31 -0.86 -6.96
C ARG A 120 -14.01 -1.16 -6.21
N GLU A 121 -13.24 -2.13 -6.69
CA GLU A 121 -11.92 -2.45 -6.13
C GLU A 121 -10.98 -1.25 -6.21
N GLU A 122 -11.01 -0.52 -7.33
CA GLU A 122 -10.24 0.70 -7.51
C GLU A 122 -10.68 1.79 -6.54
N ILE A 123 -11.99 2.06 -6.42
CA ILE A 123 -12.54 3.03 -5.45
C ILE A 123 -12.14 2.65 -4.03
N THR A 124 -12.24 1.38 -3.65
CA THR A 124 -11.82 0.92 -2.31
C THR A 124 -10.34 1.18 -2.08
N ARG A 125 -9.47 0.88 -3.05
CA ARG A 125 -8.03 1.16 -2.95
C ARG A 125 -7.74 2.66 -2.78
N HIS A 126 -8.48 3.51 -3.48
CA HIS A 126 -8.37 4.98 -3.34
C HIS A 126 -8.84 5.45 -1.97
N GLN A 127 -9.99 4.96 -1.51
CA GLN A 127 -10.53 5.30 -0.19
C GLN A 127 -9.58 4.84 0.92
N GLU A 128 -8.96 3.68 0.79
CA GLU A 128 -7.94 3.19 1.72
C GLU A 128 -6.68 4.05 1.69
N LEU A 129 -6.22 4.49 0.51
CA LEU A 129 -5.09 5.41 0.38
C LEU A 129 -5.42 6.75 1.05
N GLN A 130 -6.55 7.36 0.71
CA GLN A 130 -6.98 8.63 1.28
C GLN A 130 -7.15 8.51 2.81
N LYS A 131 -7.76 7.43 3.29
CA LYS A 131 -7.93 7.16 4.72
C LYS A 131 -6.58 6.95 5.42
N ALA A 132 -5.67 6.16 4.87
CA ALA A 132 -4.33 5.96 5.46
C ALA A 132 -3.50 7.25 5.49
N LEU A 133 -3.76 8.17 4.56
CA LEU A 133 -3.14 9.49 4.51
C LEU A 133 -3.81 10.51 5.46
N MET A 134 -5.08 10.32 5.82
CA MET A 134 -5.82 11.18 6.77
C MET A 134 -5.84 10.65 8.22
N GLU A 135 -5.62 9.35 8.45
CA GLU A 135 -5.53 8.75 9.80
C GLU A 135 -4.27 9.18 10.59
N THR A 136 -3.42 10.04 10.02
CA THR A 136 -2.41 10.82 10.75
C THR A 136 -2.97 12.09 11.41
N GLU A 137 -4.23 12.44 11.17
CA GLU A 137 -4.91 13.63 11.71
C GLU A 137 -5.89 13.33 12.87
N GLU A 138 -6.22 12.06 13.14
CA GLU A 138 -7.19 11.67 14.18
C GLU A 138 -6.65 11.77 15.63
N GLU A 139 -6.03 12.89 16.00
CA GLU A 139 -5.97 13.33 17.41
C GLU A 139 -6.30 14.82 17.60
N THR A 140 -6.76 15.55 16.56
CA THR A 140 -7.17 16.95 16.75
C THR A 140 -8.56 17.21 16.16
N GLU A 141 -9.60 16.98 16.98
CA GLU A 141 -10.90 17.61 16.77
C GLU A 141 -10.76 19.14 16.90
N ALA A 142 -10.46 19.81 15.78
CA ALA A 142 -10.93 21.16 15.48
C ALA A 142 -10.44 21.61 14.08
N ALA A 143 -11.35 21.52 13.11
CA ALA A 143 -11.42 22.33 11.89
C ALA A 143 -10.21 22.35 10.93
N THR A 144 -10.34 21.63 9.81
CA THR A 144 -9.79 22.10 8.53
C THR A 144 -10.77 21.76 7.42
N LEU A 145 -11.91 22.46 7.41
CA LEU A 145 -12.64 22.66 6.17
C LEU A 145 -11.70 23.43 5.24
N LEU A 146 -11.32 22.83 4.11
CA LEU A 146 -10.55 23.49 3.06
C LEU A 146 -11.15 24.89 2.78
N PRO A 147 -10.43 26.00 3.02
CA PRO A 147 -10.95 27.33 2.74
C PRO A 147 -11.19 27.51 1.23
N SER A 148 -12.39 27.99 0.89
CA SER A 148 -12.90 28.13 -0.48
C SER A 148 -12.31 29.31 -1.28
N ASP A 149 -11.29 30.01 -0.78
CA ASP A 149 -10.60 31.09 -1.51
C ASP A 149 -9.23 30.59 -1.99
N GLU A 150 -9.22 29.97 -3.18
CA GLU A 150 -8.08 29.28 -3.80
C GLU A 150 -6.86 30.17 -4.12
N LYS A 151 -6.88 31.47 -3.81
CA LYS A 151 -5.78 32.40 -4.16
C LYS A 151 -5.01 32.95 -2.96
N ASP A 152 -5.62 33.03 -1.80
CA ASP A 152 -5.02 33.73 -0.65
C ASP A 152 -4.20 32.83 0.27
N GLY A 153 -4.21 31.52 0.01
CA GLY A 153 -3.48 30.54 0.83
C GLY A 153 -4.07 30.36 2.21
N TRP A 154 -3.41 29.54 3.03
CA TRP A 154 -3.84 29.30 4.41
C TRP A 154 -2.66 28.94 5.31
N ARG A 155 -2.84 29.09 6.63
CA ARG A 155 -1.84 28.70 7.62
C ARG A 155 -1.99 27.21 7.92
N VAL A 156 -0.89 26.47 7.75
CA VAL A 156 -0.80 25.05 8.08
C VAL A 156 -0.31 24.90 9.51
N HIS A 157 -1.07 24.18 10.32
CA HIS A 157 -0.77 23.92 11.73
C HIS A 157 -0.36 22.47 11.92
N PHE A 158 0.55 22.22 12.86
CA PHE A 158 0.98 20.86 13.21
C PHE A 158 0.43 20.50 14.59
N PRO A 159 0.12 19.22 14.85
CA PRO A 159 -0.39 18.79 16.16
C PRO A 159 0.67 18.88 17.28
N THR A 160 1.95 18.86 16.92
CA THR A 160 3.07 19.17 17.83
C THR A 160 3.29 20.67 17.92
N ASP A 161 4.01 21.17 18.94
CA ASP A 161 4.48 22.58 19.08
C ASP A 161 5.44 23.08 17.95
N ALA A 162 5.43 22.41 16.80
CA ALA A 162 6.18 22.78 15.62
C ALA A 162 5.61 24.07 15.00
N PRO A 163 6.45 24.97 14.48
CA PRO A 163 5.98 26.24 13.90
C PRO A 163 5.05 26.02 12.72
N SER A 164 3.88 26.67 12.74
CA SER A 164 3.02 26.78 11.57
C SER A 164 3.71 27.58 10.45
N PHE A 165 3.26 27.41 9.21
CA PHE A 165 3.68 28.28 8.09
C PHE A 165 2.48 28.64 7.22
N HIS A 166 2.59 29.76 6.50
CA HIS A 166 1.59 30.11 5.49
C HIS A 166 1.87 29.40 4.16
N PHE A 167 0.91 28.62 3.68
CA PHE A 167 0.97 27.88 2.43
C PHE A 167 0.21 28.61 1.32
N TYR A 168 0.83 28.69 0.15
CA TYR A 168 0.22 29.18 -1.08
C TYR A 168 -0.10 28.01 -2.04
N PRO A 169 -1.34 27.87 -2.49
CA PRO A 169 -1.76 26.79 -3.37
C PRO A 169 -1.07 26.85 -4.72
N TYR A 170 -0.75 25.68 -5.24
CA TYR A 170 -0.27 25.45 -6.60
C TYR A 170 -1.47 25.39 -7.56
N THR A 171 -1.25 25.91 -8.76
CA THR A 171 -2.14 25.73 -9.91
C THR A 171 -1.90 24.37 -10.57
N GLN A 172 -2.84 23.92 -11.40
CA GLN A 172 -2.69 22.69 -12.19
C GLN A 172 -1.44 22.75 -13.09
N ASP A 173 -1.23 23.88 -13.78
CA ASP A 173 -0.10 24.07 -14.69
C ASP A 173 1.24 24.01 -13.94
N GLU A 174 1.34 24.59 -12.74
CA GLU A 174 2.53 24.49 -11.89
C GLU A 174 2.78 23.05 -11.45
N TYR A 175 1.72 22.32 -11.08
CA TYR A 175 1.85 20.91 -10.71
C TYR A 175 2.39 20.06 -11.89
N GLU A 176 1.79 20.22 -13.06
CA GLU A 176 2.19 19.48 -14.25
C GLU A 176 3.62 19.83 -14.70
N ALA A 177 4.01 21.10 -14.64
CA ALA A 177 5.36 21.54 -14.99
C ALA A 177 6.43 20.95 -14.06
N GLU A 178 6.18 20.92 -12.74
CA GLU A 178 7.09 20.31 -11.77
C GLU A 178 7.22 18.79 -11.98
N MET A 179 6.11 18.11 -12.27
CA MET A 179 6.12 16.69 -12.59
C MET A 179 6.82 16.37 -13.91
N GLN A 180 6.71 17.24 -14.91
CA GLN A 180 7.45 17.11 -16.15
C GLN A 180 8.96 17.26 -15.92
N SER A 181 9.36 18.28 -15.15
CA SER A 181 10.76 18.49 -14.75
C SER A 181 11.32 17.28 -14.00
N PHE A 182 10.52 16.69 -13.10
CA PHE A 182 10.85 15.45 -12.40
C PHE A 182 11.09 14.28 -13.37
N ASP A 183 10.22 14.10 -14.37
CA ASP A 183 10.35 13.01 -15.35
C ASP A 183 11.58 13.18 -16.25
N GLU A 184 11.91 14.42 -16.61
CA GLU A 184 13.13 14.78 -17.33
C GLU A 184 14.39 14.49 -16.49
N GLU A 185 14.39 14.86 -15.20
CA GLU A 185 15.50 14.59 -14.30
C GLU A 185 15.68 13.09 -14.02
N LEU A 186 14.58 12.36 -13.88
CA LEU A 186 14.62 10.89 -13.76
C LEU A 186 15.26 10.26 -15.01
N SER A 187 14.87 10.72 -16.19
CA SER A 187 15.36 10.22 -17.47
C SER A 187 16.84 10.55 -17.69
N SER A 188 17.25 11.79 -17.41
CA SER A 188 18.64 12.26 -17.58
C SER A 188 19.62 11.52 -16.67
N SER A 189 19.14 11.10 -15.50
CA SER A 189 19.98 10.52 -14.45
C SER A 189 20.47 9.12 -14.72
N VAL A 190 19.75 8.35 -15.55
CA VAL A 190 20.05 6.93 -15.77
C VAL A 190 21.46 6.75 -16.31
N ALA A 191 21.90 7.67 -17.18
CA ALA A 191 23.24 7.68 -17.75
C ALA A 191 24.35 8.07 -16.74
N LYS A 192 23.99 8.74 -15.64
CA LYS A 192 24.93 9.24 -14.62
C LYS A 192 25.20 8.22 -13.50
N MET A 193 24.43 7.13 -13.44
CA MET A 193 24.56 6.12 -12.38
C MET A 193 25.42 4.93 -12.84
N SER A 194 26.24 4.42 -11.92
CA SER A 194 27.01 3.19 -12.10
C SER A 194 26.57 2.12 -11.11
N LEU A 195 26.54 0.85 -11.55
CA LEU A 195 26.34 -0.29 -10.64
C LEU A 195 27.51 -0.37 -9.66
N VAL A 196 27.23 -0.23 -8.37
CA VAL A 196 28.24 -0.32 -7.30
C VAL A 196 28.33 -1.74 -6.75
N GLY A 197 27.23 -2.50 -6.81
CA GLY A 197 27.21 -3.90 -6.40
C GLY A 197 25.82 -4.38 -6.05
N THR A 198 25.76 -5.43 -5.22
CA THR A 198 24.51 -6.05 -4.77
C THR A 198 24.41 -6.05 -3.26
N PHE A 199 23.25 -5.70 -2.71
CA PHE A 199 22.97 -5.72 -1.27
C PHE A 199 21.68 -6.49 -0.99
N LEU A 200 21.76 -7.63 -0.29
CA LEU A 200 20.63 -8.54 -0.02
C LEU A 200 19.79 -8.87 -1.28
N GLY A 201 20.47 -9.07 -2.41
CA GLY A 201 19.86 -9.37 -3.70
C GLY A 201 19.29 -8.17 -4.46
N TRP A 202 19.39 -6.95 -3.92
CA TRP A 202 19.11 -5.72 -4.65
C TRP A 202 20.36 -5.26 -5.41
N ASN A 203 20.20 -4.93 -6.69
CA ASN A 203 21.23 -4.22 -7.43
C ASN A 203 21.24 -2.76 -6.97
N VAL A 204 22.42 -2.26 -6.62
CA VAL A 204 22.60 -0.89 -6.11
C VAL A 204 23.41 -0.09 -7.12
N TYR A 205 22.78 0.93 -7.68
CA TYR A 205 23.43 1.91 -8.54
C TYR A 205 23.56 3.22 -7.78
N ARG A 206 24.67 3.92 -7.99
CA ARG A 206 24.96 5.19 -7.33
C ARG A 206 25.48 6.18 -8.36
N ALA A 207 25.07 7.44 -8.25
CA ALA A 207 25.72 8.53 -8.96
C ALA A 207 26.84 9.13 -8.08
N PRO A 208 27.91 9.67 -8.68
CA PRO A 208 28.88 10.47 -7.93
C PRO A 208 28.19 11.61 -7.16
N LEU A 209 28.71 11.95 -5.99
CA LEU A 209 28.24 13.12 -5.25
C LEU A 209 28.59 14.38 -6.03
N THR A 210 27.58 15.16 -6.39
CA THR A 210 27.75 16.44 -7.08
C THR A 210 27.24 17.57 -6.19
N VAL A 211 27.68 18.80 -6.47
CA VAL A 211 27.08 19.98 -5.84
C VAL A 211 25.69 20.19 -6.43
N SER A 212 24.71 20.52 -5.60
CA SER A 212 23.36 20.89 -6.02
C SER A 212 23.42 22.11 -6.94
N GLN A 213 22.67 22.06 -8.05
CA GLN A 213 22.56 23.20 -8.95
C GLN A 213 21.61 24.28 -8.42
N THR A 214 20.76 23.93 -7.45
CA THR A 214 19.74 24.79 -6.87
C THR A 214 20.34 25.82 -5.91
N ASP A 215 21.23 25.38 -5.01
CA ASP A 215 21.82 26.24 -3.98
C ASP A 215 23.35 26.40 -4.11
N GLY A 216 23.99 25.65 -5.01
CA GLY A 216 25.43 25.72 -5.27
C GLY A 216 26.32 25.31 -4.09
N THR A 217 25.75 24.76 -3.01
CA THR A 217 26.48 24.49 -1.75
C THR A 217 26.16 23.12 -1.16
N SER A 218 24.93 22.64 -1.30
CA SER A 218 24.53 21.31 -0.86
C SER A 218 25.11 20.21 -1.75
N ILE A 219 25.20 19.01 -1.21
CA ILE A 219 25.67 17.82 -1.92
C ILE A 219 24.45 17.01 -2.36
N LEU A 220 24.30 16.78 -3.66
CA LEU A 220 23.26 15.93 -4.21
C LEU A 220 23.65 14.46 -4.08
N ALA A 221 22.87 13.71 -3.29
CA ALA A 221 22.97 12.27 -3.16
C ALA A 221 21.98 11.60 -4.10
N ARG A 222 22.38 10.53 -4.79
CA ARG A 222 21.48 9.74 -5.63
C ARG A 222 21.83 8.27 -5.68
N ALA A 223 20.81 7.43 -5.54
CA ALA A 223 20.93 5.98 -5.64
C ALA A 223 19.69 5.36 -6.29
N ARG A 224 19.89 4.24 -6.98
CA ARG A 224 18.84 3.41 -7.53
C ARG A 224 18.99 1.98 -7.02
N PHE A 225 17.87 1.40 -6.63
CA PHE A 225 17.77 0.02 -6.19
C PHE A 225 16.88 -0.74 -7.17
N SER A 226 17.32 -1.90 -7.64
CA SER A 226 16.45 -2.75 -8.47
C SER A 226 16.53 -4.22 -8.11
N LYS A 227 15.39 -4.90 -8.18
CA LYS A 227 15.28 -6.33 -7.88
C LYS A 227 14.04 -6.92 -8.54
N ARG A 228 14.17 -8.18 -8.98
CA ARG A 228 13.02 -9.01 -9.34
C ARG A 228 12.49 -9.71 -8.09
N LEU A 229 11.22 -9.47 -7.77
CA LEU A 229 10.54 -10.08 -6.63
C LEU A 229 9.62 -11.19 -7.10
N ARG A 230 9.59 -12.29 -6.36
CA ARG A 230 8.62 -13.39 -6.55
C ARG A 230 7.32 -13.06 -5.84
N CYS A 231 6.60 -12.09 -6.37
CA CYS A 231 5.30 -11.66 -5.88
C CYS A 231 4.45 -11.23 -7.08
N PRO A 232 3.21 -11.73 -7.24
CA PRO A 232 2.26 -11.17 -8.20
C PRO A 232 2.00 -9.68 -7.91
N LEU A 233 1.81 -8.88 -8.96
CA LEU A 233 1.58 -7.43 -8.80
C LEU A 233 0.37 -7.16 -7.89
N ASP A 234 -0.76 -7.82 -8.12
CA ASP A 234 -1.99 -7.61 -7.34
C ASP A 234 -1.80 -7.92 -5.84
N VAL A 235 -1.05 -8.97 -5.52
CA VAL A 235 -0.72 -9.33 -4.14
C VAL A 235 0.17 -8.25 -3.52
N HIS A 236 1.17 -7.79 -4.26
CA HIS A 236 2.05 -6.72 -3.81
C HIS A 236 1.28 -5.42 -3.53
N LEU A 237 0.34 -5.03 -4.40
CA LEU A 237 -0.49 -3.84 -4.22
C LEU A 237 -1.44 -3.97 -3.05
N GLN A 238 -2.12 -5.11 -2.92
CA GLN A 238 -3.00 -5.37 -1.79
C GLN A 238 -2.26 -5.28 -0.46
N VAL A 239 -1.08 -5.92 -0.35
CA VAL A 239 -0.30 -5.88 0.89
C VAL A 239 0.23 -4.47 1.15
N SER A 240 0.70 -3.77 0.12
CA SER A 240 1.18 -2.39 0.25
C SER A 240 0.08 -1.46 0.76
N ALA A 241 -1.15 -1.56 0.23
CA ALA A 241 -2.30 -0.78 0.69
C ALA A 241 -2.59 -1.04 2.18
N THR A 242 -2.65 -2.30 2.60
CA THR A 242 -2.88 -2.65 4.03
C THR A 242 -1.75 -2.22 4.97
N LYS A 243 -0.57 -1.90 4.43
CA LYS A 243 0.63 -1.51 5.18
C LYS A 243 1.08 -0.08 4.85
N GLN A 244 0.22 0.72 4.23
CA GLN A 244 0.58 2.05 3.73
C GLN A 244 1.19 2.94 4.81
N LYS A 245 0.64 2.93 6.04
CA LYS A 245 1.16 3.71 7.16
C LYS A 245 2.60 3.35 7.53
N ASP A 246 2.96 2.07 7.44
CA ASP A 246 4.33 1.62 7.63
C ASP A 246 5.18 2.01 6.40
N LEU A 247 4.69 1.66 5.22
CA LEU A 247 5.45 1.69 3.97
C LEU A 247 5.50 3.07 3.31
N SER A 248 4.90 4.09 3.92
CA SER A 248 4.87 5.43 3.36
C SER A 248 6.30 5.90 3.06
N PRO A 249 6.59 6.23 1.79
CA PRO A 249 7.92 6.65 1.41
C PRO A 249 8.29 8.01 2.02
N VAL A 250 9.57 8.17 2.34
CA VAL A 250 10.14 9.39 2.90
C VAL A 250 11.38 9.72 2.10
N ILE A 251 11.47 10.96 1.60
CA ILE A 251 12.54 11.39 0.70
C ILE A 251 13.83 11.66 1.51
N VAL A 252 13.70 12.41 2.62
CA VAL A 252 14.81 12.84 3.48
C VAL A 252 14.50 12.62 4.95
N THR A 253 15.51 12.27 5.74
CA THR A 253 15.42 12.08 7.19
C THR A 253 16.66 12.65 7.89
N PRO A 254 16.56 13.11 9.15
CA PRO A 254 17.73 13.51 9.92
C PRO A 254 18.74 12.36 10.11
N ILE A 255 20.01 12.71 10.35
CA ILE A 255 21.02 11.72 10.72
C ILE A 255 20.59 11.05 12.03
N GLY A 256 20.62 9.71 12.04
CA GLY A 256 20.31 8.89 13.21
C GLY A 256 18.85 8.43 13.28
N TRP A 257 17.99 8.95 12.41
CA TRP A 257 16.65 8.40 12.20
C TRP A 257 16.72 7.02 11.54
N GLY A 258 15.74 6.17 11.83
CA GLY A 258 15.54 4.90 11.14
C GLY A 258 14.07 4.54 10.98
N LEU A 259 13.81 3.31 10.55
CA LEU A 259 12.45 2.82 10.31
C LEU A 259 11.51 2.94 11.52
N LYS A 260 12.07 2.84 12.74
CA LYS A 260 11.30 2.95 14.00
C LYS A 260 10.79 4.37 14.29
N ASP A 261 11.43 5.39 13.72
CA ASP A 261 11.15 6.80 14.01
C ASP A 261 10.12 7.37 13.01
N ARG A 262 9.88 6.67 11.89
CA ARG A 262 8.93 7.05 10.84
C ARG A 262 7.51 7.37 11.33
N PRO A 263 6.92 6.66 12.31
CA PRO A 263 5.59 7.00 12.80
C PRO A 263 5.48 8.40 13.41
N ALA A 264 6.60 9.05 13.77
CA ALA A 264 6.62 10.42 14.30
C ALA A 264 6.57 11.49 13.20
N ILE A 265 6.65 11.12 11.92
CA ILE A 265 6.53 12.07 10.81
C ILE A 265 5.08 12.54 10.73
N ASN A 266 4.88 13.86 10.82
CA ASN A 266 3.59 14.44 10.52
C ASN A 266 3.47 14.66 9.01
N THR A 267 2.45 14.06 8.40
CA THR A 267 2.12 14.21 6.98
C THR A 267 0.74 14.82 6.87
N GLN A 268 0.61 15.91 6.13
CA GLN A 268 -0.69 16.57 5.89
C GLN A 268 -0.88 16.78 4.40
N MET A 269 -2.09 16.48 3.91
CA MET A 269 -2.49 16.76 2.54
C MET A 269 -2.85 18.24 2.43
N LEU A 270 -2.19 18.93 1.51
CA LEU A 270 -2.42 20.36 1.26
C LEU A 270 -3.37 20.58 0.09
N GLN A 271 -3.19 19.84 -1.00
CA GLN A 271 -4.03 19.95 -2.19
C GLN A 271 -4.22 18.61 -2.88
N GLN A 272 -5.34 18.48 -3.58
CA GLN A 272 -5.65 17.38 -4.47
C GLN A 272 -5.98 17.96 -5.85
N PHE A 273 -5.32 17.47 -6.89
CA PHE A 273 -5.53 17.91 -8.27
C PHE A 273 -6.44 16.94 -9.03
N ASP A 274 -6.22 15.64 -8.84
CA ASP A 274 -7.04 14.57 -9.38
C ASP A 274 -7.06 13.35 -8.42
N GLN A 275 -7.41 12.16 -8.90
CA GLN A 275 -7.50 10.95 -8.07
C GLN A 275 -6.14 10.38 -7.66
N ASP A 276 -5.09 10.70 -8.39
CA ASP A 276 -3.74 10.15 -8.27
C ASP A 276 -2.65 11.22 -8.08
N SER A 277 -3.04 12.50 -8.08
CA SER A 277 -2.17 13.68 -8.00
C SER A 277 -2.48 14.52 -6.78
N PHE A 278 -1.49 14.66 -5.89
CA PHE A 278 -1.64 15.29 -4.59
C PHE A 278 -0.43 16.14 -4.23
N LEU A 279 -0.62 17.11 -3.34
CA LEU A 279 0.43 17.86 -2.69
C LEU A 279 0.34 17.68 -1.18
N PHE A 280 1.49 17.43 -0.56
CA PHE A 280 1.62 17.19 0.87
C PHE A 280 2.72 18.05 1.48
N VAL A 281 2.70 18.13 2.80
CA VAL A 281 3.86 18.54 3.62
C VAL A 281 4.27 17.41 4.54
N HIS A 282 5.57 17.19 4.66
CA HIS A 282 6.15 16.44 5.77
C HIS A 282 6.76 17.40 6.78
N ASN A 283 6.48 17.18 8.06
CA ASN A 283 7.20 17.77 9.18
C ASN A 283 7.78 16.65 10.05
N ILE A 284 9.09 16.53 10.03
CA ILE A 284 9.85 15.49 10.70
C ILE A 284 10.46 16.08 11.98
N PRO A 285 10.06 15.62 13.17
CA PRO A 285 10.57 16.17 14.43
C PRO A 285 12.07 15.89 14.63
N GLY A 286 12.74 16.78 15.34
CA GLY A 286 14.16 16.66 15.66
C GLY A 286 14.64 17.85 16.50
N GLU A 287 15.94 17.96 16.74
CA GLU A 287 16.53 19.19 17.32
C GLU A 287 16.16 20.41 16.46
N VAL A 288 16.19 20.22 15.14
CA VAL A 288 15.62 21.10 14.13
C VAL A 288 14.61 20.27 13.34
N ASN A 289 13.38 20.75 13.22
CA ASN A 289 12.36 20.06 12.45
C ASN A 289 12.71 20.10 10.97
N LEU A 290 12.74 18.95 10.28
CA LEU A 290 12.93 18.95 8.84
C LEU A 290 11.58 19.05 8.17
N ARG A 291 11.47 19.94 7.18
CA ARG A 291 10.22 20.19 6.50
C ARG A 291 10.41 20.27 5.01
N TYR A 292 9.46 19.73 4.26
CA TYR A 292 9.42 19.89 2.83
C TYR A 292 7.99 19.73 2.32
N LEU A 293 7.68 20.48 1.25
CA LEU A 293 6.50 20.26 0.44
C LEU A 293 6.87 19.23 -0.62
N PHE A 294 5.95 18.33 -0.95
CA PHE A 294 6.16 17.40 -2.04
C PHE A 294 4.88 17.09 -2.78
N GLN A 295 5.02 16.93 -4.08
CA GLN A 295 3.99 16.39 -4.94
C GLN A 295 4.07 14.87 -4.96
N LEU A 296 2.92 14.21 -5.03
CA LEU A 296 2.79 12.77 -5.18
C LEU A 296 1.96 12.48 -6.43
N ARG A 297 2.51 11.69 -7.34
CA ARG A 297 1.80 11.19 -8.53
C ARG A 297 1.82 9.67 -8.55
N ARG A 298 0.65 9.05 -8.61
CA ARG A 298 0.49 7.63 -8.94
C ARG A 298 0.10 7.52 -10.42
N ALA A 299 0.63 6.51 -11.10
CA ALA A 299 0.25 6.28 -12.49
C ALA A 299 0.34 4.80 -12.84
N GLU A 300 -0.68 4.32 -13.56
CA GLU A 300 -0.78 2.94 -14.03
C GLU A 300 -0.84 2.91 -15.55
N TRP A 301 -0.09 1.99 -16.16
CA TRP A 301 -0.07 1.77 -17.59
C TRP A 301 -0.21 0.31 -17.92
N LYS A 302 -0.86 0.03 -19.05
CA LYS A 302 -0.79 -1.26 -19.73
C LYS A 302 0.21 -1.14 -20.89
N LEU A 303 1.31 -1.90 -20.80
CA LEU A 303 2.33 -1.95 -21.83
C LEU A 303 1.79 -2.63 -23.10
N LEU A 304 2.47 -2.43 -24.23
CA LEU A 304 2.09 -3.01 -25.53
C LEU A 304 1.96 -4.54 -25.51
N ASN A 305 2.71 -5.21 -24.64
CA ASN A 305 2.63 -6.65 -24.43
C ASN A 305 1.56 -7.09 -23.42
N GLY A 306 0.67 -6.18 -23.02
CA GLY A 306 -0.43 -6.44 -22.11
C GLY A 306 -0.07 -6.42 -20.63
N ARG A 307 1.22 -6.35 -20.28
CA ARG A 307 1.69 -6.32 -18.89
C ARG A 307 1.45 -4.97 -18.24
N ARG A 308 1.21 -4.94 -16.94
CA ARG A 308 0.99 -3.71 -16.19
C ARG A 308 2.29 -3.11 -15.68
N LYS A 309 2.33 -1.78 -15.63
CA LYS A 309 3.35 -1.00 -14.94
C LYS A 309 2.64 -0.02 -14.02
N LEU A 310 3.03 0.03 -12.76
CA LEU A 310 2.58 1.02 -11.80
C LEU A 310 3.80 1.84 -11.35
N THR A 311 3.62 3.14 -11.16
CA THR A 311 4.65 3.98 -10.55
C THR A 311 4.09 4.88 -9.46
N PHE A 312 4.97 5.22 -8.52
CA PHE A 312 4.78 6.24 -7.52
C PHE A 312 5.93 7.23 -7.63
N SER A 313 5.63 8.48 -7.96
CA SER A 313 6.58 9.57 -8.02
C SER A 313 6.33 10.54 -6.88
N MET A 314 7.37 10.91 -6.15
CA MET A 314 7.36 12.01 -5.21
C MET A 314 8.45 13.01 -5.56
N ASN A 315 8.10 14.29 -5.66
CA ASN A 315 9.04 15.35 -5.93
C ASN A 315 8.96 16.41 -4.84
N ILE A 316 10.08 16.77 -4.21
CA ILE A 316 10.13 17.95 -3.34
C ILE A 316 9.96 19.17 -4.24
N VAL A 317 9.06 20.07 -3.84
CA VAL A 317 8.73 21.27 -4.61
C VAL A 317 8.81 22.51 -3.74
N ASP A 318 9.15 23.64 -4.36
CA ASP A 318 9.21 24.93 -3.68
C ASP A 318 8.84 26.08 -4.62
N SER A 319 7.55 26.36 -4.74
CA SER A 319 7.07 27.48 -5.54
C SER A 319 7.55 28.82 -5.00
N ASP A 320 7.76 29.76 -5.91
CA ASP A 320 8.22 31.11 -5.57
C ASP A 320 7.30 31.81 -4.54
N ALA A 321 5.99 31.55 -4.56
CA ALA A 321 5.05 32.11 -3.60
C ALA A 321 5.29 31.56 -2.19
N ASN A 322 5.44 30.24 -2.06
CA ASN A 322 5.75 29.60 -0.78
C ASN A 322 7.13 30.03 -0.27
N ARG A 323 8.15 30.09 -1.14
CA ARG A 323 9.49 30.57 -0.78
C ARG A 323 9.47 31.99 -0.23
N ARG A 324 8.85 32.94 -0.96
CA ARG A 324 8.69 34.33 -0.51
C ARG A 324 7.95 34.44 0.82
N SER A 325 6.92 33.62 1.02
CA SER A 325 6.19 33.57 2.28
C SER A 325 7.08 33.20 3.46
N ARG A 326 7.91 32.16 3.30
CA ARG A 326 8.83 31.71 4.35
C ARG A 326 9.90 32.74 4.64
N GLU A 327 10.46 33.37 3.61
CA GLU A 327 11.43 34.46 3.77
C GLU A 327 10.84 35.65 4.52
N ALA A 328 9.56 35.97 4.30
CA ALA A 328 8.86 37.06 4.99
C ALA A 328 8.56 36.77 6.47
N GLU A 329 8.39 35.51 6.86
CA GLU A 329 8.20 35.11 8.27
C GLU A 329 9.48 35.26 9.12
N GLY A 330 10.64 35.42 8.48
CA GLY A 330 11.94 35.53 9.14
C GLY A 330 12.56 34.17 9.50
N PRO A 331 13.78 34.17 10.06
CA PRO A 331 14.48 32.93 10.41
C PRO A 331 13.73 32.17 11.51
N GLN A 332 13.43 30.90 11.24
CA GLN A 332 12.89 29.94 12.21
C GLN A 332 14.01 28.97 12.61
N ASP A 333 14.71 29.25 13.70
CA ASP A 333 15.90 28.48 14.12
C ASP A 333 15.62 26.98 14.40
N ASN A 334 14.35 26.61 14.56
CA ASN A 334 13.89 25.26 14.84
C ASN A 334 13.24 24.55 13.64
N VAL A 335 13.29 25.12 12.43
CA VAL A 335 12.78 24.50 11.20
C VAL A 335 13.78 24.65 10.07
N GLU A 336 14.05 23.55 9.38
CA GLU A 336 14.86 23.54 8.16
C GLU A 336 14.06 23.02 6.98
N TRP A 337 14.08 23.79 5.90
CA TRP A 337 13.35 23.46 4.68
C TRP A 337 14.24 22.77 3.66
N PHE A 338 13.81 21.61 3.19
CA PHE A 338 14.36 20.96 2.01
C PHE A 338 13.54 21.34 0.79
N THR A 339 14.24 21.75 -0.27
CA THR A 339 13.65 22.24 -1.52
C THR A 339 14.04 21.41 -2.73
N GLU A 340 14.91 20.40 -2.54
CA GLU A 340 15.37 19.52 -3.62
C GLU A 340 15.46 18.07 -3.16
N GLY A 341 14.79 17.19 -3.90
CA GLY A 341 14.84 15.75 -3.69
C GLY A 341 13.64 15.06 -4.32
N GLY A 342 13.72 13.76 -4.46
CA GLY A 342 12.67 12.98 -5.06
C GLY A 342 12.83 11.49 -4.86
N LEU A 343 11.72 10.80 -5.11
CA LEU A 343 11.62 9.36 -5.12
C LEU A 343 10.78 8.93 -6.31
N HIS A 344 11.25 7.95 -7.06
CA HIS A 344 10.45 7.25 -8.04
C HIS A 344 10.50 5.74 -7.78
N VAL A 345 9.34 5.13 -7.56
CA VAL A 345 9.20 3.68 -7.48
C VAL A 345 8.44 3.21 -8.71
N SER A 346 8.96 2.21 -9.40
CA SER A 346 8.28 1.53 -10.50
C SER A 346 8.15 0.04 -10.22
N LEU A 347 6.95 -0.47 -10.46
CA LEU A 347 6.54 -1.85 -10.36
C LEU A 347 6.11 -2.32 -11.73
N MET A 348 6.81 -3.29 -12.30
CA MET A 348 6.50 -3.83 -13.63
C MET A 348 6.19 -5.30 -13.52
N GLU A 349 5.01 -5.69 -13.99
CA GLU A 349 4.61 -7.09 -14.10
C GLU A 349 5.51 -7.80 -15.12
N VAL A 350 6.08 -8.94 -14.71
CA VAL A 350 6.88 -9.80 -15.58
C VAL A 350 6.01 -10.95 -16.08
N ASP A 351 5.37 -11.64 -15.15
CA ASP A 351 4.39 -12.71 -15.32
C ASP A 351 3.51 -12.80 -14.05
N ASP A 352 2.63 -13.82 -13.98
CA ASP A 352 1.68 -14.01 -12.89
C ASP A 352 2.30 -14.14 -11.49
N ASN A 353 3.61 -14.38 -11.37
CA ASN A 353 4.31 -14.62 -10.10
C ASN A 353 5.46 -13.65 -9.82
N PHE A 354 5.84 -12.81 -10.80
CA PHE A 354 7.03 -11.99 -10.69
C PHE A 354 6.77 -10.53 -11.07
N ILE A 355 7.39 -9.63 -10.31
CA ILE A 355 7.46 -8.21 -10.60
C ILE A 355 8.92 -7.75 -10.62
N ASP A 356 9.25 -6.85 -11.52
CA ASP A 356 10.49 -6.08 -11.49
C ASP A 356 10.22 -4.78 -10.75
N VAL A 357 11.04 -4.50 -9.74
CA VAL A 357 11.00 -3.27 -8.96
C VAL A 357 12.22 -2.42 -9.28
N VAL A 358 12.00 -1.13 -9.50
CA VAL A 358 13.04 -0.10 -9.46
C VAL A 358 12.63 0.99 -8.48
N SER A 359 13.55 1.41 -7.60
CA SER A 359 13.38 2.50 -6.65
C SER A 359 14.54 3.49 -6.81
N ASP A 360 14.25 4.67 -7.33
CA ASP A 360 15.17 5.78 -7.54
C ASP A 360 15.00 6.83 -6.44
N HIS A 361 16.09 7.23 -5.82
CA HIS A 361 16.09 8.24 -4.76
C HIS A 361 17.14 9.29 -5.04
N TRP A 362 16.81 10.55 -4.77
CA TRP A 362 17.77 11.63 -4.67
C TRP A 362 17.34 12.67 -3.65
N VAL A 363 18.30 13.37 -3.09
CA VAL A 363 18.05 14.51 -2.19
C VAL A 363 19.28 15.38 -2.11
N SER A 364 19.08 16.69 -1.94
CA SER A 364 20.15 17.57 -1.47
C SER A 364 20.50 17.24 -0.01
N CYS A 365 21.79 17.23 0.30
CA CYS A 365 22.32 16.88 1.61
C CYS A 365 23.28 17.97 2.11
N ARG A 366 23.18 18.29 3.39
CA ARG A 366 24.09 19.23 4.09
C ARG A 366 25.56 18.85 4.05
N SER A 367 25.86 17.56 3.92
CA SER A 367 27.23 17.05 3.98
C SER A 367 27.33 15.69 3.31
N ALA A 368 28.58 15.28 3.02
CA ALA A 368 28.85 13.94 2.51
C ALA A 368 28.40 12.85 3.50
N LEU A 369 28.52 13.11 4.82
CA LEU A 369 28.05 12.19 5.85
C LEU A 369 26.53 12.04 5.82
N HIS A 370 25.79 13.13 5.64
CA HIS A 370 24.33 13.06 5.47
C HIS A 370 23.96 12.28 4.20
N ALA A 371 24.67 12.51 3.09
CA ALA A 371 24.48 11.76 1.85
C ALA A 371 24.69 10.25 2.01
N GLU A 372 25.75 9.84 2.70
CA GLU A 372 26.01 8.43 3.00
C GLU A 372 24.92 7.82 3.90
N HIS A 373 24.48 8.56 4.91
CA HIS A 373 23.37 8.13 5.77
C HIS A 373 22.09 7.90 4.96
N MET A 374 21.73 8.83 4.07
CA MET A 374 20.54 8.70 3.23
C MET A 374 20.60 7.47 2.32
N MET A 375 21.75 7.17 1.72
CA MET A 375 21.91 5.96 0.89
C MET A 375 21.70 4.67 1.67
N VAL A 376 22.18 4.61 2.92
CA VAL A 376 21.94 3.46 3.81
C VAL A 376 20.46 3.36 4.16
N GLN A 377 19.80 4.47 4.47
CA GLN A 377 18.36 4.50 4.75
C GLN A 377 17.53 4.00 3.57
N TRP A 378 17.79 4.50 2.35
CA TRP A 378 17.06 4.07 1.17
C TRP A 378 17.22 2.56 0.89
N ALA A 379 18.42 2.01 1.11
CA ALA A 379 18.65 0.57 1.01
C ALA A 379 17.83 -0.21 2.05
N GLN A 380 17.82 0.24 3.31
CA GLN A 380 17.03 -0.38 4.39
C GLN A 380 15.53 -0.35 4.06
N VAL A 381 15.03 0.74 3.48
CA VAL A 381 13.63 0.88 3.09
C VAL A 381 13.27 -0.09 1.98
N ALA A 382 14.09 -0.24 0.94
CA ALA A 382 13.85 -1.20 -0.14
C ALA A 382 13.75 -2.64 0.40
N ILE A 383 14.66 -3.02 1.30
CA ILE A 383 14.66 -4.34 1.95
C ILE A 383 13.43 -4.52 2.85
N TRP A 384 13.12 -3.51 3.65
CA TRP A 384 11.99 -3.58 4.55
C TRP A 384 10.66 -3.68 3.82
N TRP A 385 10.52 -2.93 2.73
CA TRP A 385 9.36 -3.00 1.85
C TRP A 385 9.23 -4.38 1.20
N GLU A 386 10.32 -4.99 0.74
CA GLU A 386 10.33 -6.38 0.29
C GLU A 386 9.85 -7.34 1.39
N GLN A 387 10.40 -7.23 2.60
CA GLN A 387 10.04 -8.10 3.73
C GLN A 387 8.57 -8.00 4.14
N LYS A 388 7.95 -6.84 3.90
CA LYS A 388 6.54 -6.59 4.23
C LYS A 388 5.59 -7.03 3.12
N THR A 389 6.01 -6.92 1.86
CA THR A 389 5.13 -7.11 0.69
C THR A 389 5.29 -8.46 0.01
N VAL A 390 6.45 -9.11 0.14
CA VAL A 390 6.68 -10.45 -0.39
C VAL A 390 6.31 -11.47 0.68
N PRO A 391 5.31 -12.34 0.44
CA PRO A 391 4.94 -13.37 1.40
C PRO A 391 6.15 -14.27 1.71
N SER A 392 6.47 -14.43 2.99
CA SER A 392 7.51 -15.36 3.44
C SER A 392 7.16 -16.77 2.96
N SER A 393 7.81 -17.24 1.89
CA SER A 393 7.66 -18.62 1.39
C SER A 393 8.26 -19.67 2.33
N LEU A 394 8.68 -19.29 3.55
CA LEU A 394 9.32 -20.13 4.56
C LEU A 394 8.41 -21.24 5.15
N LEU A 395 7.22 -21.51 4.60
CA LEU A 395 6.36 -22.62 5.05
C LEU A 395 5.78 -23.49 3.93
N VAL A 396 6.27 -23.39 2.69
CA VAL A 396 5.86 -24.33 1.63
C VAL A 396 7.08 -25.06 1.08
N GLY A 397 7.33 -26.25 1.63
CA GLY A 397 8.06 -27.31 0.92
C GLY A 397 9.37 -27.80 1.53
N ARG A 398 9.30 -28.54 2.64
CA ARG A 398 10.26 -29.64 2.90
C ARG A 398 9.65 -30.72 3.78
N SER A 399 8.60 -31.36 3.30
CA SER A 399 8.09 -32.61 3.87
C SER A 399 7.17 -33.33 2.87
N SER A 400 7.76 -33.80 1.77
CA SER A 400 7.22 -34.90 0.97
C SER A 400 8.24 -35.29 -0.10
N GLU A 401 9.40 -35.76 0.31
CA GLU A 401 10.11 -36.77 -0.48
C GLU A 401 9.71 -38.11 0.14
N VAL A 402 8.75 -38.75 -0.52
CA VAL A 402 8.44 -40.16 -0.33
C VAL A 402 9.64 -40.90 -0.91
N PHE A 403 10.48 -41.46 -0.04
CA PHE A 403 11.41 -42.50 -0.43
C PHE A 403 10.58 -43.75 -0.73
N ASP A 404 10.48 -44.07 -2.02
CA ASP A 404 10.04 -45.36 -2.52
C ASP A 404 11.31 -46.22 -2.64
N ASP A 405 11.67 -46.90 -1.55
CA ASP A 405 12.71 -47.91 -1.51
C ASP A 405 12.05 -49.27 -1.23
N SER A 406 11.69 -49.99 -2.29
CA SER A 406 11.62 -51.45 -2.25
C SER A 406 11.65 -52.06 -3.64
N GLU A 407 12.58 -53.01 -3.79
CA GLU A 407 12.84 -53.97 -4.89
C GLU A 407 13.75 -53.45 -6.03
N ALA A 408 14.89 -54.08 -6.40
CA ALA A 408 15.34 -55.47 -6.19
C ALA A 408 16.88 -55.64 -6.35
N VAL A 409 17.46 -56.42 -5.42
CA VAL A 409 18.35 -57.60 -5.53
C VAL A 409 19.55 -57.62 -6.53
N VAL A 410 20.62 -58.32 -6.06
CA VAL A 410 21.77 -59.00 -6.74
C VAL A 410 23.09 -58.27 -6.42
N VAL A 411 24.02 -58.74 -5.57
CA VAL A 411 24.54 -60.09 -5.21
C VAL A 411 24.76 -60.18 -3.70
#